data_AF-A0A0Q8PWC9-F1
#
_entry.id   AF-A0A0Q8PWC9-F1
#
_cell.length_a   1.000
_cell.length_b   1.000
_cell.length_c   1.000
_cell.angle_alpha   90.00
_cell.angle_beta   90.00
_cell.angle_gamma   90.00
#
_symmetry.space_group_name_H-M   'P 1'
#
loop_
_entity.id
_entity.type
_entity.pdbx_description
1 polymer ?
#
loop_
_entity_poly.entity_id
_entity_poly.type
_entity_poly.pdbx_seq_one_letter_code
_entity_poly.pdbx_strand_id
1 'polypeptide(L)' 'MTARIQPDRAALEIAHRTLFVSTPLDDMLKQTSFRLILENIARRHMQRRARTDVKKLQANDHD' A
#
# COMPACT_ATOMS: atom_id res chain seq x y z
N MET A 1 -11.08 -0.11 -19.27
CA MET A 1 -9.96 -0.89 -18.69
C MET A 1 -9.58 -0.26 -17.36
N THR A 2 -9.99 -0.84 -16.23
CA THR A 2 -9.55 -0.41 -14.90
C THR A 2 -8.06 -0.71 -14.77
N ALA A 3 -7.23 0.32 -14.86
CA ALA A 3 -5.81 0.21 -14.57
C ALA A 3 -5.67 -0.44 -13.20
N ARG A 4 -5.22 -1.69 -13.16
CA ARG A 4 -4.82 -2.35 -11.91
C ARG A 4 -3.63 -1.54 -11.44
N ILE A 5 -3.86 -0.54 -10.59
CA ILE A 5 -2.80 0.21 -9.93
C ILE A 5 -1.97 -0.86 -9.22
N GLN A 6 -0.83 -1.19 -9.80
CA GLN A 6 0.10 -2.12 -9.18
C GLN A 6 0.57 -1.42 -7.92
N PRO A 7 0.40 -2.02 -6.75
CA PRO A 7 0.83 -1.40 -5.51
C PRO A 7 2.34 -1.14 -5.61
N ASP A 8 2.73 0.11 -5.37
CA ASP A 8 4.14 0.48 -5.36
C ASP A 8 4.93 -0.40 -4.41
N ARG A 9 6.20 -0.63 -4.72
CA ARG A 9 7.09 -1.44 -3.87
C ARG A 9 7.12 -0.93 -2.43
N ALA A 10 7.08 0.39 -2.24
CA ALA A 10 6.95 1.01 -0.93
C ALA A 10 5.65 0.63 -0.19
N ALA A 11 4.52 0.51 -0.89
CA ALA A 11 3.26 0.09 -0.29
C ALA A 11 3.29 -1.41 0.11
N LEU A 12 3.97 -2.24 -0.68
CA LEU A 12 4.22 -3.66 -0.35
C LEU A 12 5.17 -3.82 0.85
N GLU A 13 6.22 -3.01 0.95
CA GLU A 13 7.12 -3.00 2.11
C GLU A 13 6.42 -2.54 3.40
N ILE A 14 5.55 -1.53 3.32
CA ILE A 14 4.73 -1.11 4.47
C ILE A 14 3.77 -2.23 4.87
N ALA A 15 3.14 -2.90 3.90
CA ALA A 15 2.27 -4.04 4.18
C ALA A 15 3.01 -5.17 4.88
N HIS A 16 4.22 -5.50 4.42
CA HIS A 16 5.11 -6.49 5.05
C HIS A 16 5.45 -6.12 6.49
N ARG A 17 5.86 -4.86 6.70
CA ARG A 17 6.20 -4.34 8.03
C ARG A 17 5.00 -4.33 8.98
N THR A 18 3.78 -4.17 8.45
CA THR A 18 2.53 -4.22 9.21
C THR A 18 2.17 -5.65 9.63
N LEU A 19 2.47 -6.64 8.78
CA LEU A 19 2.22 -8.06 9.05
C LEU A 19 3.16 -8.64 10.12
N PHE A 20 4.28 -7.96 10.41
CA PHE A 20 5.27 -8.35 11.42
C PHE A 20 5.74 -9.81 11.28
N VAL A 21 5.90 -10.25 10.04
CA VAL A 21 6.31 -11.62 9.70
C VAL A 21 7.82 -11.68 9.51
N SER A 22 8.44 -12.75 10.00
CA SER A 22 9.88 -13.01 9.77
C SER A 22 10.20 -13.41 8.33
N THR A 23 9.20 -13.87 7.57
CA THR A 23 9.37 -14.26 6.17
C THR A 23 9.72 -13.05 5.32
N PRO A 24 10.78 -13.09 4.50
CA PRO A 24 11.12 -11.96 3.64
C PRO A 24 10.05 -11.70 2.58
N LEU A 25 9.88 -10.43 2.21
CA LEU A 25 8.87 -9.96 1.25
C LEU A 25 8.92 -10.75 -0.07
N ASP A 26 10.12 -11.04 -0.56
CA ASP A 26 10.33 -11.76 -1.82
C ASP A 26 9.75 -13.18 -1.77
N ASP A 27 9.92 -13.88 -0.65
CA ASP A 27 9.35 -15.22 -0.44
C ASP A 27 7.83 -15.19 -0.27
N MET A 28 7.30 -14.12 0.32
CA MET A 28 5.86 -13.90 0.39
C MET A 28 5.25 -13.63 -1.00
N LEU A 29 5.98 -12.97 -1.89
CA LEU A 29 5.53 -12.71 -3.26
C LEU A 29 5.51 -13.98 -4.13
N LYS A 30 6.34 -14.98 -3.81
CA LYS A 30 6.32 -16.31 -4.46
C LYS A 30 5.06 -17.10 -4.13
N GLN A 31 4.44 -16.84 -2.97
CA GLN A 31 3.21 -17.50 -2.55
C GLN A 31 1.99 -16.67 -2.92
N THR A 32 1.13 -17.20 -3.79
CA THR A 32 -0.07 -16.50 -4.29
C THR A 32 -0.98 -15.98 -3.17
N SER A 33 -1.13 -16.73 -2.08
CA SER A 33 -1.97 -16.33 -0.93
C SER A 33 -1.43 -15.09 -0.22
N PHE A 34 -0.12 -15.05 0.04
CA PHE A 34 0.53 -13.92 0.70
C PHE A 34 0.58 -12.70 -0.21
N ARG A 35 0.80 -12.90 -1.50
CA ARG A 35 0.73 -11.84 -2.51
C ARG A 35 -0.63 -11.12 -2.49
N LEU A 36 -1.74 -11.87 -2.47
CA LEU A 36 -3.09 -11.27 -2.40
C LEU A 36 -3.30 -10.44 -1.12
N ILE A 37 -2.80 -10.91 0.02
CA ILE A 37 -2.88 -10.19 1.30
C ILE A 37 -2.07 -8.89 1.23
N LEU A 38 -0.82 -8.96 0.76
CA LEU A 38 0.06 -7.80 0.59
C LEU A 38 -0.56 -6.78 -0.36
N GLU A 39 -1.11 -7.21 -1.50
CA GLU A 39 -1.78 -6.32 -2.46
C GLU A 39 -2.99 -5.61 -1.84
N ASN A 40 -3.79 -6.31 -1.02
CA ASN A 40 -4.95 -5.71 -0.36
C ASN A 40 -4.55 -4.67 0.69
N ILE A 41 -3.55 -4.99 1.52
CA ILE A 41 -3.04 -4.07 2.54
C ILE A 41 -2.37 -2.86 1.88
N ALA A 42 -1.56 -3.08 0.86
CA ALA A 42 -0.90 -2.03 0.08
C ALA A 42 -1.93 -1.11 -0.57
N ARG A 43 -2.98 -1.65 -1.20
CA ARG A 43 -4.09 -0.86 -1.76
C ARG A 43 -4.80 -0.04 -0.70
N ARG A 44 -5.09 -0.64 0.46
CA ARG A 44 -5.71 0.08 1.60
C ARG A 44 -4.80 1.20 2.10
N HIS A 45 -3.49 0.99 2.13
CA HIS A 45 -2.51 2.01 2.49
C HIS A 45 -2.49 3.15 1.46
N MET A 46 -2.43 2.85 0.16
CA MET A 46 -2.49 3.86 -0.91
C MET A 46 -3.79 4.66 -0.87
N GLN A 47 -4.94 4.01 -0.67
CA GLN A 47 -6.22 4.72 -0.52
C GLN A 47 -6.25 5.61 0.73
N ARG A 48 -5.67 5.17 1.85
CA ARG A 48 -5.52 6.01 3.05
C ARG A 48 -4.61 7.21 2.77
N ARG A 49 -3.45 6.99 2.13
CA ARG A 49 -2.54 8.06 1.72
C ARG A 49 -3.26 9.06 0.81
N ALA A 50 -3.94 8.59 -0.24
CA ALA A 50 -4.72 9.43 -1.14
C ALA A 50 -5.76 10.27 -0.39
N ARG A 51 -6.50 9.67 0.57
CA ARG A 51 -7.45 10.40 1.43
C ARG A 51 -6.79 11.43 2.35
N THR A 52 -5.60 11.13 2.86
CA THR A 52 -4.84 12.05 3.72
C THR A 52 -4.23 13.20 2.92
N ASP A 53 -3.79 12.95 1.69
CA ASP A 53 -3.22 13.95 0.79
C ASP A 53 -4.25 15.01 0.39
N VAL A 54 -5.51 14.63 0.15
CA VAL A 54 -6.59 15.62 -0.10
C VAL A 54 -6.75 16.60 1.06
N LYS A 55 -6.49 16.16 2.30
CA LYS A 55 -6.53 17.02 3.49
C LYS A 55 -5.30 17.93 3.62
N LYS A 56 -4.14 17.52 3.09
CA LYS A 56 -2.95 18.39 3.04
C LYS A 56 -3.06 19.47 1.96
N LEU A 57 -3.77 19.19 0.87
CA LEU A 57 -3.98 20.14 -0.21
C LEU A 57 -4.99 21.25 0.17
N GLN A 58 -6.00 20.95 0.98
CA GLN A 58 -6.96 21.97 1.46
C GLN A 58 -6.45 22.85 2.62
N ALA A 59 -5.30 22.54 3.22
CA ALA A 59 -4.78 23.27 4.39
C ALA A 59 -3.74 24.34 4.05
N ASN A 60 -3.39 24.54 2.77
CA ASN A 60 -2.38 25.51 2.32
C ASN A 60 -2.95 26.64 1.42
N ASP A 61 -4.27 26.83 1.39
CA ASP A 61 -4.88 27.94 0.64
C ASP A 61 -5.79 28.73 1.59
N HIS A 62 -5.16 29.55 2.43
CA HIS A 62 -5.81 30.68 3.07
C HIS A 62 -4.73 31.68 3.52
N ASP A 63 -4.22 32.44 2.56
CA ASP A 63 -3.71 33.80 2.76
C ASP A 63 -4.14 34.67 1.57
#